data_AF-A0AAV7MNT6-F1
#
_entry.id   AF-A0AAV7MNT6-F1
#
_cell.length_a   1.000
_cell.length_b   1.000
_cell.length_c   1.000
_cell.angle_alpha   90.00
_cell.angle_beta   90.00
_cell.angle_gamma   90.00
#
_symmetry.space_group_name_H-M   'P 1'
#
loop_
_entity.id
_entity.type
_entity.pdbx_description
1 polymer ?
#
loop_
_entity_poly.entity_id
_entity_poly.type
_entity_poly.pdbx_seq_one_letter_code
_entity_poly.pdbx_strand_id
1 'polypeptide(L)'
;MASPCSASSPADPPALEAADRILLEIATVQHCLEAMDSKISVLTVASSSIRADIAGFWERVHDLDQRLTNMEGQVAALPKHEAELWFLRTKEIDLEDRSRRDNVCFFGIPEHKEGSDIKTFLKSLLPELTGLEFSPPLEFQRVHRIGPLHKATPDKTRPNIACFLRHEQARQIISAAKSKGPYSLGGTRD
;
A
#
# COMPACT_ATOMS: atom_id res chain seq x y z
N MET A 1 -4.55 108.15 -54.22
CA MET A 1 -5.17 107.32 -53.18
C MET A 1 -4.56 105.93 -53.25
N ALA A 2 -3.98 105.49 -52.13
CA ALA A 2 -3.77 104.12 -51.64
C ALA A 2 -3.31 102.96 -52.57
N SER A 3 -2.07 102.52 -52.29
CA SER A 3 -1.63 101.13 -51.99
C SER A 3 -1.38 100.08 -53.11
N PRO A 4 -0.26 99.31 -53.00
CA PRO A 4 0.18 98.26 -53.93
C PRO A 4 -0.16 96.83 -53.44
N CYS A 5 -0.15 95.83 -54.33
CA CYS A 5 0.00 94.40 -53.98
C CYS A 5 0.38 93.61 -55.25
N SER A 6 1.69 93.44 -55.49
CA SER A 6 2.44 92.18 -55.28
C SER A 6 2.20 91.14 -56.39
N ALA A 7 3.06 91.23 -57.41
CA ALA A 7 3.31 90.13 -58.34
C ALA A 7 3.91 88.96 -57.55
N SER A 8 3.20 87.83 -57.49
CA SER A 8 3.75 86.57 -57.02
C SER A 8 4.69 85.99 -58.08
N SER A 9 5.97 85.92 -57.72
CA SER A 9 7.08 85.34 -58.47
C SER A 9 6.78 83.90 -58.94
N PRO A 10 7.30 83.45 -60.11
CA PRO A 10 7.31 82.02 -60.43
C PRO A 10 8.15 81.31 -59.36
N ALA A 11 7.57 80.29 -58.73
CA ALA A 11 8.27 79.48 -57.73
C ALA A 11 9.49 78.79 -58.37
N ASP A 12 10.64 78.88 -57.71
CA ASP A 12 11.88 78.25 -58.15
C ASP A 12 11.72 76.72 -58.24
N PRO A 13 12.04 76.08 -59.38
CA PRO A 13 11.93 74.62 -59.57
C PRO A 13 12.58 73.74 -58.47
N PRO A 14 13.73 74.10 -57.85
CA PRO A 14 14.34 73.27 -56.79
C PRO A 14 13.53 73.20 -55.48
N ALA A 15 12.64 74.15 -55.20
CA ALA A 15 11.85 74.14 -53.96
C ALA A 15 10.69 73.14 -54.00
N LEU A 16 10.13 72.89 -55.19
CA LEU A 16 9.05 71.93 -55.40
C LEU A 16 9.57 70.48 -55.34
N GLU A 17 10.72 70.20 -55.94
CA GLU A 17 11.38 68.88 -55.87
C GLU A 17 11.80 68.50 -54.45
N ALA A 18 12.23 69.48 -53.63
CA ALA A 18 12.55 69.27 -52.23
C ALA A 18 11.30 68.90 -51.39
N ALA A 19 10.16 69.53 -51.68
CA ALA A 19 8.90 69.23 -51.02
C ALA A 19 8.39 67.82 -51.35
N ASP A 20 8.48 67.40 -52.63
CA ASP A 20 8.10 66.05 -53.06
C ASP A 20 8.97 64.97 -52.43
N ARG A 21 10.27 65.24 -52.24
CA ARG A 21 11.19 64.34 -51.54
C ARG A 21 10.83 64.16 -50.07
N ILE A 22 10.47 65.26 -49.39
CA ILE A 22 10.01 65.22 -48.00
C ILE A 22 8.68 64.45 -47.88
N LEU A 23 7.74 64.65 -48.81
CA LEU A 23 6.48 63.91 -48.83
C LEU A 23 6.70 62.41 -49.01
N LEU A 24 7.64 62.00 -49.86
CA LEU A 24 8.01 60.60 -50.02
C LEU A 24 8.60 60.01 -48.74
N GLU A 25 9.52 60.73 -48.08
CA GLU A 25 10.10 60.30 -46.81
C GLU A 25 9.04 60.16 -45.71
N ILE A 26 8.10 61.11 -45.60
CA ILE A 26 6.96 61.04 -44.67
C ILE A 26 6.10 59.80 -44.95
N ALA A 27 5.79 59.51 -46.22
CA ALA A 27 5.04 58.32 -46.61
C ALA A 27 5.77 57.02 -46.23
N THR A 28 7.10 56.97 -46.40
CA THR A 28 7.88 55.81 -45.97
C THR A 28 7.88 55.62 -44.45
N VAL A 29 7.97 56.71 -43.67
CA VAL A 29 7.91 56.66 -42.21
C VAL A 29 6.53 56.21 -41.73
N GLN A 30 5.44 56.69 -42.35
CA GLN A 30 4.08 56.26 -42.05
C GLN A 30 3.91 54.75 -42.27
N HIS A 31 4.34 54.23 -43.43
CA HIS A 31 4.31 52.80 -43.72
C HIS A 31 5.16 51.99 -42.71
N CYS A 32 6.32 52.51 -42.30
CA CYS A 32 7.13 51.86 -41.27
C CYS A 32 6.41 51.82 -39.90
N LEU A 33 5.72 52.90 -39.52
CA LEU A 33 4.97 52.97 -38.27
C LEU A 33 3.79 51.99 -38.26
N GLU A 34 3.03 51.88 -39.36
CA GLU A 34 1.96 50.89 -39.50
C GLU A 34 2.51 49.45 -39.41
N ALA A 35 3.65 49.20 -40.06
CA ALA A 35 4.32 47.90 -39.98
C ALA A 35 4.82 47.61 -38.54
N MET A 36 5.29 48.60 -37.80
CA MET A 36 5.66 48.43 -36.39
C MET A 36 4.44 48.18 -35.51
N ASP A 37 3.35 48.92 -35.70
CA ASP A 37 2.11 48.77 -34.93
C ASP A 37 1.51 47.37 -35.11
N SER A 38 1.50 46.86 -36.35
CA SER A 38 1.08 45.47 -36.61
C SER A 38 1.93 44.44 -35.86
N LYS A 39 3.26 44.60 -35.83
CA LYS A 39 4.18 43.72 -35.08
C LYS A 39 3.98 43.84 -33.56
N ILE A 40 3.79 45.05 -33.05
CA ILE A 40 3.50 45.30 -31.63
C ILE A 40 2.18 44.64 -31.22
N SER A 41 1.16 44.71 -32.08
CA SER A 41 -0.12 44.02 -31.87
C SER A 41 0.06 42.50 -31.76
N VAL A 42 0.80 41.89 -32.69
CA VAL A 42 1.13 40.45 -32.65
C VAL A 42 1.89 40.08 -31.36
N LEU A 43 2.90 40.87 -30.97
CA LEU A 43 3.64 40.64 -29.73
C LEU A 43 2.76 40.79 -28.48
N THR A 44 1.80 41.72 -28.50
CA THR A 44 0.85 41.92 -27.39
C THR A 44 -0.05 40.70 -27.21
N VAL A 45 -0.51 40.11 -28.31
CA VAL A 45 -1.30 38.85 -28.30
C VAL A 45 -0.46 37.66 -27.85
N ALA A 46 0.77 37.52 -28.34
CA ALA A 46 1.66 36.45 -27.87
C ALA A 46 1.95 36.58 -26.37
N SER A 47 2.16 37.80 -25.89
CA SER A 47 2.39 38.10 -24.46
C SER A 47 1.16 37.84 -23.58
N SER A 48 -0.07 38.08 -24.07
CA SER A 48 -1.27 37.69 -23.33
C SER A 48 -1.45 36.17 -23.27
N SER A 49 -1.15 35.45 -24.37
CA SER A 49 -1.17 33.99 -24.39
C SER A 49 -0.18 33.39 -23.38
N ILE A 50 1.08 33.86 -23.37
CA ILE A 50 2.11 33.40 -22.42
C ILE A 50 1.67 33.65 -20.97
N ARG A 51 1.05 34.81 -20.69
CA ARG A 51 0.53 35.09 -19.34
C ARG A 51 -0.57 34.11 -18.92
N ALA A 52 -1.46 33.74 -19.84
CA ALA A 52 -2.48 32.74 -19.57
C ALA A 52 -1.87 31.35 -19.33
N ASP A 53 -0.89 30.95 -20.14
CA ASP A 53 -0.19 29.67 -19.98
C ASP A 53 0.55 29.60 -18.63
N ILE A 54 1.24 30.69 -18.23
CA ILE A 54 1.91 30.79 -16.93
C ILE A 54 0.91 30.65 -15.79
N ALA A 55 -0.25 31.30 -15.85
CA ALA A 55 -1.30 31.16 -14.85
C ALA A 55 -1.79 29.70 -14.75
N GLY A 56 -2.02 29.04 -15.88
CA GLY A 56 -2.41 27.63 -15.91
C GLY A 56 -1.30 26.66 -15.45
N PHE A 57 -0.03 27.02 -15.62
CA PHE A 57 1.08 26.28 -15.02
C PHE A 57 1.11 26.44 -13.49
N TRP A 58 0.89 27.65 -12.97
CA TRP A 58 0.83 27.89 -11.53
C TRP A 58 -0.25 27.08 -10.85
N GLU A 59 -1.46 27.03 -11.41
CA GLU A 59 -2.56 26.21 -10.86
C GLU A 59 -2.21 24.72 -10.82
N ARG A 60 -1.62 24.20 -11.90
CA ARG A 60 -1.20 22.79 -11.96
C ARG A 60 -0.08 22.47 -10.97
N VAL A 61 0.90 23.36 -10.83
CA VAL A 61 1.98 23.20 -9.85
C VAL A 61 1.41 23.22 -8.44
N HIS A 62 0.45 24.11 -8.15
CA HIS A 62 -0.20 24.16 -6.85
C HIS A 62 -0.98 22.88 -6.53
N ASP A 63 -1.75 22.33 -7.49
CA ASP A 63 -2.43 21.04 -7.32
C ASP A 63 -1.43 19.91 -7.02
N LEU A 64 -0.32 19.86 -7.77
CA LEU A 64 0.72 18.85 -7.58
C LEU A 64 1.38 18.98 -6.20
N ASP A 65 1.64 20.18 -5.73
CA ASP A 65 2.24 20.44 -4.42
C ASP A 65 1.31 19.99 -3.26
N GLN A 66 0.00 20.27 -3.38
CA GLN A 66 -1.00 19.79 -2.43
C GLN A 66 -1.07 18.25 -2.41
N ARG A 67 -1.07 17.62 -3.59
CA ARG A 67 -1.08 16.16 -3.70
C ARG A 67 0.21 15.54 -3.16
N LEU A 68 1.36 16.16 -3.42
CA LEU A 68 2.65 15.72 -2.89
C LEU A 68 2.67 15.79 -1.37
N THR A 69 2.23 16.91 -0.79
CA THR A 69 2.13 17.09 0.67
C THR A 69 1.25 16.02 1.31
N ASN A 70 0.09 15.72 0.70
CA ASN A 70 -0.79 14.65 1.20
C ASN A 70 -0.15 13.25 1.07
N MET A 71 0.51 12.96 -0.05
CA MET A 71 1.23 11.70 -0.23
C MET A 71 2.37 11.53 0.77
N GLU A 72 3.15 12.58 1.01
CA GLU A 72 4.23 12.59 2.01
C GLU A 72 3.68 12.33 3.41
N GLY A 73 2.53 12.93 3.76
CA GLY A 73 1.83 12.65 5.02
C GLY A 73 1.41 11.19 5.16
N GLN A 74 0.89 10.57 4.08
CA GLN A 74 0.54 9.15 4.08
C GLN A 74 1.77 8.25 4.21
N VAL A 75 2.85 8.56 3.49
CA VAL A 75 4.11 7.81 3.56
C VAL A 75 4.72 7.92 4.96
N ALA A 76 4.69 9.10 5.58
CA ALA A 76 5.16 9.31 6.95
C ALA A 76 4.35 8.53 7.99
N ALA A 77 3.09 8.18 7.70
CA ALA A 77 2.25 7.37 8.57
C ALA A 77 2.50 5.85 8.44
N LEU A 78 3.12 5.37 7.34
CA LEU A 78 3.35 3.94 7.10
C LEU A 78 4.10 3.24 8.24
N PRO A 79 5.21 3.78 8.79
CA PRO A 79 5.93 3.10 9.88
C PRO A 79 5.08 2.90 11.13
N LYS A 80 4.16 3.83 11.41
CA LYS A 80 3.23 3.72 12.53
C LYS A 80 2.25 2.57 12.31
N HIS A 81 1.70 2.45 11.10
CA HIS A 81 0.82 1.34 10.75
C HIS A 81 1.54 -0.01 10.76
N GLU A 82 2.79 -0.08 10.30
CA GLU A 82 3.60 -1.30 10.37
C GLU A 82 3.84 -1.74 11.82
N ALA A 83 4.17 -0.80 12.71
CA ALA A 83 4.34 -1.08 14.13
C ALA A 83 3.03 -1.57 14.78
N GLU A 84 1.90 -0.96 14.43
CA GLU A 84 0.59 -1.38 14.92
C GLU A 84 0.21 -2.79 14.43
N LEU A 85 0.43 -3.08 13.14
CA LEU A 85 0.22 -4.41 12.57
C LEU A 85 1.11 -5.46 13.23
N TRP A 86 2.37 -5.14 13.49
CA TRP A 86 3.28 -6.04 14.19
C TRP A 86 2.82 -6.33 15.62
N PHE A 87 2.39 -5.29 16.34
CA PHE A 87 1.83 -5.43 17.68
C PHE A 87 0.57 -6.29 17.69
N LEU A 88 -0.35 -6.04 16.77
CA LEU A 88 -1.60 -6.80 16.65
C LEU A 88 -1.33 -8.27 16.32
N ARG A 89 -0.42 -8.57 15.38
CA ARG A 89 -0.01 -9.94 15.07
C ARG A 89 0.60 -10.65 16.27
N THR A 90 1.49 -9.97 17.00
CA THR A 90 2.11 -10.54 18.22
C THR A 90 1.06 -10.84 19.29
N LYS A 91 0.09 -9.94 19.45
CA LYS A 91 -1.03 -10.13 20.37
C LYS A 91 -1.94 -11.28 19.94
N GLU A 92 -2.22 -11.41 18.65
CA GLU A 92 -3.01 -12.53 18.10
C GLU A 92 -2.34 -13.87 18.37
N ILE A 93 -1.03 -13.98 18.09
CA ILE A 93 -0.24 -15.18 18.37
C ILE A 93 -0.28 -15.53 19.86
N ASP A 94 -0.07 -14.57 20.76
CA ASP A 94 -0.12 -14.80 22.21
C ASP A 94 -1.53 -15.23 22.68
N LEU A 95 -2.59 -14.65 22.12
CA LEU A 95 -3.97 -15.05 22.42
C LEU A 95 -4.28 -16.46 21.90
N GLU A 96 -3.84 -16.80 20.69
CA GLU A 96 -4.02 -18.13 20.12
C GLU A 96 -3.25 -19.19 20.93
N ASP A 97 -2.00 -18.90 21.29
CA ASP A 97 -1.15 -19.76 22.12
C ASP A 97 -1.76 -19.96 23.52
N ARG A 98 -2.30 -18.92 24.15
CA ARG A 98 -3.00 -19.03 25.44
C ARG A 98 -4.29 -19.83 25.33
N SER A 99 -5.05 -19.63 24.26
CA SER A 99 -6.31 -20.35 24.02
C SER A 99 -6.08 -21.84 23.73
N ARG A 100 -4.96 -22.19 23.09
CA ARG A 100 -4.64 -23.56 22.69
C ARG A 100 -3.64 -24.27 23.60
N ARG A 101 -3.14 -23.61 24.66
CA ARG A 101 -2.13 -24.15 25.58
C ARG A 101 -2.52 -25.50 26.19
N ASP A 102 -3.81 -25.72 26.35
CA ASP A 102 -4.37 -26.92 26.98
C ASP A 102 -4.63 -28.03 25.96
N ASN A 103 -4.45 -27.75 24.66
CA ASN A 103 -4.76 -28.65 23.58
C ASN A 103 -3.48 -29.38 23.15
N VAL A 104 -3.52 -30.72 23.16
CA VAL A 104 -2.49 -31.55 22.53
C VAL A 104 -3.13 -32.32 21.38
N CYS A 105 -2.47 -32.28 20.23
CA CYS A 105 -2.86 -33.01 19.03
C CYS A 105 -2.03 -34.28 18.90
N PHE A 106 -2.69 -35.44 18.87
CA PHE A 106 -2.07 -36.74 18.67
C PHE A 106 -2.32 -37.23 17.26
N PHE A 107 -1.24 -37.61 16.58
CA PHE A 107 -1.25 -38.20 15.24
C PHE A 107 -0.94 -39.70 15.34
N GLY A 108 -1.30 -40.47 14.32
CA GLY A 108 -0.88 -41.88 14.23
C GLY A 108 -1.73 -42.89 15.01
N ILE A 109 -2.74 -42.45 15.79
CA ILE A 109 -3.59 -43.36 16.55
C ILE A 109 -4.55 -44.10 15.60
N PRO A 110 -4.43 -45.43 15.42
CA PRO A 110 -5.27 -46.20 14.51
C PRO A 110 -6.74 -46.03 14.82
N GLU A 111 -7.56 -45.94 13.78
CA GLU A 111 -9.00 -45.90 13.95
C GLU A 111 -9.49 -47.20 14.60
N HIS A 112 -10.48 -47.11 15.48
CA HIS A 112 -11.08 -48.24 16.22
C HIS A 112 -10.20 -48.92 17.29
N LYS A 113 -8.89 -48.65 17.35
CA LYS A 113 -8.02 -49.19 18.42
C LYS A 113 -8.30 -48.57 19.80
N GLU A 114 -8.92 -47.39 19.81
CA GLU A 114 -9.33 -46.66 21.01
C GLU A 114 -10.51 -47.32 21.75
N GLY A 115 -11.22 -48.25 21.09
CA GLY A 115 -12.46 -48.83 21.63
C GLY A 115 -13.61 -47.82 21.63
N SER A 116 -14.44 -47.86 22.68
CA SER A 116 -15.64 -47.02 22.78
C SER A 116 -15.37 -45.61 23.34
N ASP A 117 -14.25 -45.38 24.04
CA ASP A 117 -13.93 -44.09 24.66
C ASP A 117 -12.46 -43.74 24.48
N ILE A 118 -12.19 -42.69 23.70
CA ILE A 118 -10.84 -42.19 23.44
C ILE A 118 -10.23 -41.62 24.72
N LYS A 119 -11.05 -41.11 25.66
CA LYS A 119 -10.54 -40.56 26.92
C LYS A 119 -9.86 -41.64 27.75
N THR A 120 -10.51 -42.78 27.96
CA THR A 120 -9.92 -43.88 28.75
C THR A 120 -8.69 -44.45 28.06
N PHE A 121 -8.72 -44.58 26.73
CA PHE A 121 -7.56 -45.01 25.95
C PHE A 121 -6.35 -44.07 26.13
N LEU A 122 -6.54 -42.75 26.06
CA LEU A 122 -5.45 -41.80 26.30
C LEU A 122 -4.95 -41.82 27.75
N LYS A 123 -5.82 -42.07 28.74
CA LYS A 123 -5.41 -42.18 30.15
C LYS A 123 -4.49 -43.38 30.40
N SER A 124 -4.69 -44.51 29.70
CA SER A 124 -3.80 -45.66 29.79
C SER A 124 -2.55 -45.48 28.94
N LEU A 125 -2.69 -44.90 27.75
CA LEU A 125 -1.60 -44.80 26.77
C LEU A 125 -0.54 -43.76 27.15
N LEU A 126 -0.94 -42.61 27.68
CA LEU A 126 0.00 -41.51 27.93
C LEU A 126 1.04 -41.86 29.01
N PRO A 127 0.70 -42.47 30.15
CA PRO A 127 1.70 -42.94 31.11
C PRO A 127 2.66 -43.97 30.49
N GLU A 128 2.16 -44.90 29.68
CA GLU A 128 2.98 -45.92 29.01
C GLU A 128 3.97 -45.31 28.01
N LEU A 129 3.53 -44.38 27.17
CA LEU A 129 4.38 -43.70 26.18
C LEU A 129 5.39 -42.75 26.84
N THR A 130 4.90 -41.88 27.72
CA THR A 130 5.72 -40.82 28.31
C THR A 130 6.56 -41.31 29.48
N GLY A 131 6.24 -42.44 30.10
CA GLY A 131 6.89 -42.93 31.32
C GLY A 131 6.70 -41.98 32.51
N LEU A 132 5.70 -41.09 32.43
CA LEU A 132 5.38 -40.12 33.47
C LEU A 132 4.28 -40.67 34.37
N GLU A 133 4.45 -40.47 35.68
CA GLU A 133 3.38 -40.66 36.64
C GLU A 133 2.63 -39.34 36.82
N PHE A 134 1.34 -39.32 36.49
CA PHE A 134 0.51 -38.14 36.61
C PHE A 134 -0.23 -38.15 37.96
N SER A 135 0.15 -37.22 38.85
CA SER A 135 -0.57 -36.92 40.09
C SER A 135 -0.86 -35.42 40.14
N PRO A 136 -2.13 -34.98 40.16
CA PRO A 136 -3.38 -35.75 40.05
C PRO A 136 -3.56 -36.48 38.70
N PRO A 137 -4.50 -37.45 38.60
CA PRO A 137 -4.72 -38.22 37.37
C PRO A 137 -5.06 -37.33 36.18
N LEU A 138 -4.84 -37.85 34.96
CA LEU A 138 -5.15 -37.14 33.73
C LEU A 138 -6.66 -36.87 33.63
N GLU A 139 -6.99 -35.59 33.46
CA GLU A 139 -8.36 -35.10 33.29
C GLU A 139 -8.45 -34.28 32.01
N PHE A 140 -9.50 -34.55 31.24
CA PHE A 140 -9.74 -33.90 29.95
C PHE A 140 -11.08 -33.17 29.98
N GLN A 141 -11.08 -31.92 29.51
CA GLN A 141 -12.33 -31.21 29.21
C GLN A 141 -13.03 -31.87 28.02
N ARG A 142 -12.30 -32.11 26.92
CA ARG A 142 -12.80 -32.75 25.70
C ARG A 142 -11.71 -33.55 25.02
N VAL A 143 -12.10 -34.65 24.38
CA VAL A 143 -11.23 -35.46 23.51
C VAL A 143 -12.06 -35.87 22.30
N HIS A 144 -11.56 -35.58 21.10
CA HIS A 144 -12.28 -35.90 19.86
C HIS A 144 -11.32 -35.97 18.67
N ARG A 145 -11.72 -36.70 17.63
CA ARG A 145 -11.04 -36.70 16.32
C ARG A 145 -11.44 -35.48 15.51
N ILE A 146 -10.47 -34.89 14.82
CA ILE A 146 -10.71 -33.76 13.91
C ILE A 146 -10.96 -34.29 12.49
N GLY A 147 -11.97 -33.73 11.83
CA GLY A 147 -12.15 -33.85 10.39
C GLY A 147 -12.89 -35.13 9.94
N PRO A 148 -13.19 -35.20 8.63
CA PRO A 148 -13.94 -36.30 8.05
C PRO A 148 -13.10 -37.59 7.97
N LEU A 149 -13.77 -38.72 8.12
CA LEU A 149 -13.16 -40.04 7.91
C LEU A 149 -12.60 -40.13 6.49
N HIS A 150 -11.32 -40.50 6.36
CA HIS A 150 -10.69 -40.66 5.05
C HIS A 150 -11.12 -41.98 4.41
N LYS A 151 -12.23 -41.95 3.66
CA LYS A 151 -12.76 -43.14 2.97
C LYS A 151 -11.83 -43.68 1.87
N ALA A 152 -11.04 -42.81 1.23
CA ALA A 152 -10.18 -43.17 0.09
C ALA A 152 -8.81 -43.73 0.51
N THR A 153 -8.35 -43.44 1.73
CA THR A 153 -7.04 -43.86 2.24
C THR A 153 -7.22 -44.42 3.66
N PRO A 154 -7.53 -45.72 3.79
CA PRO A 154 -7.83 -46.33 5.10
C PRO A 154 -6.65 -46.29 6.06
N ASP A 155 -5.41 -46.19 5.55
CA ASP A 155 -4.20 -46.08 6.37
C ASP A 155 -4.03 -44.71 7.03
N LYS A 156 -4.72 -43.67 6.53
CA LYS A 156 -4.57 -42.32 7.06
C LYS A 156 -5.48 -42.10 8.26
N THR A 157 -4.88 -42.11 9.44
CA THR A 157 -5.57 -41.89 10.72
C THR A 157 -5.90 -40.42 10.93
N ARG A 158 -7.08 -40.13 11.50
CA ARG A 158 -7.44 -38.76 11.87
C ARG A 158 -6.74 -38.31 13.15
N PRO A 159 -6.26 -37.06 13.22
CA PRO A 159 -5.68 -36.53 14.45
C PRO A 159 -6.73 -36.45 15.57
N ASN A 160 -6.28 -36.70 16.80
CA ASN A 160 -7.06 -36.53 18.01
C ASN A 160 -6.63 -35.26 18.73
N ILE A 161 -7.58 -34.38 19.06
CA ILE A 161 -7.31 -33.28 20.00
C ILE A 161 -7.83 -33.67 21.37
N ALA A 162 -6.93 -33.64 22.35
CA ALA A 162 -7.28 -33.68 23.76
C ALA A 162 -7.04 -32.31 24.40
N CYS A 163 -8.08 -31.76 25.01
CA CYS A 163 -8.01 -30.56 25.84
C CYS A 163 -7.90 -30.98 27.30
N PHE A 164 -6.74 -30.74 27.90
CA PHE A 164 -6.46 -31.08 29.28
C PHE A 164 -7.13 -30.09 30.22
N LEU A 165 -7.54 -30.55 31.40
CA LEU A 165 -8.05 -29.66 32.43
C LEU A 165 -6.92 -28.82 33.06
N ARG A 166 -5.69 -29.37 33.08
CA ARG A 166 -4.48 -28.73 33.61
C ARG A 166 -3.44 -28.57 32.52
N HIS A 167 -3.12 -27.32 32.19
CA HIS A 167 -2.15 -26.95 31.16
C HIS A 167 -0.72 -27.49 31.44
N GLU A 168 -0.37 -27.70 32.71
CA GLU A 168 0.91 -28.26 33.13
C GLU A 168 1.11 -29.69 32.62
N GLN A 169 0.05 -30.50 32.64
CA GLN A 169 0.08 -31.88 32.15
C GLN A 169 0.29 -31.92 30.63
N ALA A 170 -0.39 -31.04 29.88
CA ALA A 170 -0.19 -30.89 28.44
C ALA A 170 1.28 -30.51 28.13
N ARG A 171 1.85 -29.56 28.86
CA ARG A 171 3.26 -29.18 28.73
C ARG A 171 4.23 -30.31 29.04
N GLN A 172 4.00 -31.07 30.11
CA GLN A 172 4.84 -32.22 30.48
C GLN A 172 4.85 -33.28 29.38
N ILE A 173 3.67 -33.59 28.80
CA ILE A 173 3.54 -34.55 27.70
C ILE A 173 4.31 -34.06 26.46
N ILE A 174 4.14 -32.80 26.07
CA ILE A 174 4.87 -32.22 24.92
C ILE A 174 6.39 -32.22 25.18
N SER A 175 6.82 -31.91 26.39
CA SER A 175 8.24 -31.91 26.77
C SER A 175 8.84 -33.32 26.73
N ALA A 176 8.13 -34.31 27.28
CA ALA A 176 8.52 -35.71 27.22
C ALA A 176 8.60 -36.22 25.78
N ALA A 177 7.64 -35.82 24.93
CA ALA A 177 7.66 -36.12 23.50
C ALA A 177 8.89 -35.57 22.79
N LYS A 178 9.23 -34.30 23.02
CA LYS A 178 10.44 -33.69 22.45
C LYS A 178 11.71 -34.38 22.92
N SER A 179 11.75 -34.83 24.17
CA SER A 179 12.94 -35.45 24.78
C SER A 179 13.14 -36.89 24.32
N LYS A 180 12.07 -37.68 24.18
CA LYS A 180 12.14 -39.09 23.79
C LYS A 180 12.28 -39.29 22.27
N GLY A 181 11.85 -38.33 21.45
CA GLY A 181 11.82 -38.48 19.99
C GLY A 181 10.55 -39.18 19.49
N PRO A 182 10.54 -39.71 18.25
CA PRO A 182 9.34 -40.27 17.64
C PRO A 182 8.83 -41.49 18.41
N TYR A 183 7.51 -41.56 18.60
CA TYR A 183 6.88 -42.66 19.33
C TYR A 183 6.34 -43.68 18.34
N SER A 184 6.51 -44.96 18.65
CA SER A 184 5.93 -46.04 17.84
C SER A 184 4.79 -46.71 18.59
N LEU A 185 3.58 -46.60 18.06
CA LEU A 185 2.40 -47.29 18.61
C LEU A 185 2.11 -48.57 17.80
N GLY A 186 2.63 -49.72 18.25
CA GLY A 186 2.36 -51.00 17.59
C GLY A 186 3.07 -51.21 16.24
N GLY A 187 4.28 -50.66 16.09
CA GLY A 187 5.14 -50.87 14.91
C GLY A 187 5.10 -49.76 13.85
N THR A 188 4.10 -48.88 13.89
CA THR A 188 4.05 -47.69 13.04
C THR A 188 4.85 -46.57 13.72
N ARG A 189 5.82 -45.98 13.00
CA ARG A 189 6.66 -44.87 13.47
C ARG A 189 6.02 -43.56 13.01
N ASP A 190 5.70 -42.68 13.95
CA ASP A 190 5.26 -41.30 13.69
C ASP A 190 6.05 -40.29 14.56
#